data_AF-A0A7X4LPQ7-F1
#
_entry.id   AF-A0A7X4LPQ7-F1
#
_cell.length_a   1.000
_cell.length_b   1.000
_cell.length_c   1.000
_cell.angle_alpha   90.00
_cell.angle_beta   90.00
_cell.angle_gamma   90.00
#
_symmetry.space_group_name_H-M   'P 1'
#
loop_
_entity.id
_entity.type
_entity.pdbx_description
1 polymer ?
#
loop_
_entity_poly.entity_id
_entity_poly.type
_entity_poly.pdbx_seq_one_letter_code
_entity_poly.pdbx_strand_id
1 'polypeptide(L)'
;MSLFAETLSEQKHHLTHSKASIVMRVKQYIDHHAMDAELTGQEVADQIGVSTRYINQLLSEEGLSLSRLIWHDRVLKSAELLQDNQNTHRSISDIAYTTGFNDVAHFSRTFKKHFAVTPSQYRRQINNPL
;
A
#
# COMPACT_ATOMS: atom_id res chain seq x y z
N MET A 1 -19.74 37.21 -17.82
CA MET A 1 -19.24 36.01 -17.10
C MET A 1 -20.42 35.45 -16.32
N SER A 2 -20.74 34.16 -16.47
CA SER A 2 -21.95 33.56 -15.88
C SER A 2 -21.69 33.10 -14.45
N LEU A 3 -22.46 33.60 -13.49
CA LEU A 3 -22.43 33.22 -12.06
C LEU A 3 -22.55 31.70 -11.85
N PHE A 4 -23.23 31.00 -12.76
CA PHE A 4 -23.37 29.54 -12.77
C PHE A 4 -22.06 28.79 -13.06
N ALA A 5 -21.18 29.36 -13.88
CA ALA A 5 -19.89 28.74 -14.20
C ALA A 5 -18.90 28.86 -13.02
N GLU A 6 -18.94 29.97 -12.29
CA GLU A 6 -18.14 30.16 -11.07
C GLU A 6 -18.57 29.22 -9.93
N THR A 7 -19.88 29.10 -9.67
CA THR A 7 -20.39 28.20 -8.62
C THR A 7 -20.10 26.72 -8.89
N LEU A 8 -20.17 26.27 -10.15
CA LEU A 8 -19.82 24.90 -10.53
C LEU A 8 -18.31 24.62 -10.34
N SER A 9 -17.47 25.62 -10.61
CA SER A 9 -16.02 25.52 -10.40
C SER A 9 -15.67 25.37 -8.91
N GLU A 10 -16.29 26.19 -8.05
CA GLU A 10 -16.07 26.15 -6.60
C GLU A 10 -16.52 24.83 -5.96
N GLN A 11 -17.71 24.34 -6.31
CA GLN A 11 -18.20 23.04 -5.82
C GLN A 11 -17.30 21.88 -6.27
N LYS A 12 -16.85 21.89 -7.52
CA LYS A 12 -15.94 20.86 -8.05
C LYS A 12 -14.60 20.89 -7.36
N HIS A 13 -14.08 22.08 -7.03
CA HIS A 13 -12.83 22.25 -6.31
C HIS A 13 -12.93 21.69 -4.88
N HIS A 14 -14.01 21.98 -4.15
CA HIS A 14 -14.25 21.44 -2.81
C HIS A 14 -14.41 19.91 -2.80
N LEU A 15 -15.16 19.34 -3.76
CA LEU A 15 -15.29 17.88 -3.90
C LEU A 15 -13.94 17.22 -4.21
N THR A 16 -13.12 17.82 -5.07
CA THR A 16 -11.80 17.29 -5.42
C THR A 16 -10.86 17.30 -4.22
N HIS A 17 -10.87 18.37 -3.42
CA HIS A 17 -10.11 18.45 -2.17
C HIS A 17 -10.56 17.39 -1.16
N SER A 18 -11.88 17.17 -1.03
CA SER A 18 -12.42 16.12 -0.17
C SER A 18 -12.02 14.71 -0.64
N LYS A 19 -12.03 14.45 -1.96
CA LYS A 19 -11.58 13.16 -2.53
C LYS A 19 -10.10 12.92 -2.27
N ALA A 20 -9.26 13.92 -2.55
CA ALA A 20 -7.81 13.83 -2.33
C ALA A 20 -7.49 13.60 -0.85
N SER A 21 -8.21 14.28 0.06
CA SER A 21 -8.09 14.06 1.50
C SER A 21 -8.44 12.62 1.91
N ILE A 22 -9.49 12.02 1.33
CA ILE A 22 -9.86 10.62 1.59
C ILE A 22 -8.75 9.68 1.11
N VAL A 23 -8.24 9.86 -0.11
CA VAL A 23 -7.15 9.03 -0.66
C VAL A 23 -5.89 9.15 0.20
N MET A 24 -5.55 10.36 0.65
CA MET A 24 -4.41 10.59 1.54
C MET A 24 -4.58 9.85 2.87
N ARG A 25 -5.75 9.97 3.52
CA ARG A 25 -6.04 9.28 4.78
C ARG A 25 -6.00 7.76 4.62
N VAL A 26 -6.52 7.23 3.50
CA VAL A 26 -6.43 5.79 3.16
C VAL A 26 -4.97 5.35 3.07
N LYS A 27 -4.15 6.06 2.28
CA LYS A 27 -2.71 5.75 2.12
C LYS A 27 -1.98 5.80 3.46
N GLN A 28 -2.21 6.84 4.27
CA GLN A 28 -1.60 6.97 5.59
C GLN A 28 -2.00 5.85 6.55
N TYR A 29 -3.29 5.48 6.56
CA TYR A 29 -3.76 4.41 7.43
C TYR A 29 -3.13 3.07 7.06
N ILE A 30 -3.07 2.74 5.76
CA ILE A 30 -2.43 1.52 5.28
C ILE A 30 -0.94 1.54 5.63
N ASP A 31 -0.23 2.63 5.37
CA ASP A 31 1.19 2.75 5.69
C ASP A 31 1.47 2.43 7.17
N HIS A 32 0.64 2.92 8.10
CA HIS A 32 0.84 2.63 9.53
C HIS A 32 0.49 1.19 9.93
N HIS A 33 -0.48 0.56 9.25
CA HIS A 33 -1.06 -0.72 9.68
C HIS A 33 -0.72 -1.90 8.76
N ALA A 34 0.00 -1.70 7.65
CA ALA A 34 0.20 -2.72 6.62
C ALA A 34 0.81 -4.03 7.15
N MET A 35 1.66 -3.96 8.20
CA MET A 35 2.28 -5.15 8.80
C MET A 35 1.32 -5.99 9.63
N ASP A 36 0.15 -5.47 10.00
CA ASP A 36 -0.91 -6.26 10.61
C ASP A 36 -1.48 -7.22 9.56
N ALA A 37 -1.35 -8.52 9.81
CA ALA A 37 -1.86 -9.57 8.93
C ALA A 37 -3.39 -9.53 8.79
N GLU A 38 -4.09 -9.06 9.82
CA GLU A 38 -5.54 -8.97 9.88
C GLU A 38 -6.09 -7.70 9.23
N LEU A 39 -5.23 -6.76 8.78
CA LEU A 39 -5.68 -5.57 8.05
C LEU A 39 -6.47 -5.96 6.80
N THR A 40 -7.78 -5.70 6.82
CA THR A 40 -8.67 -5.92 5.68
C THR A 40 -9.02 -4.60 5.00
N GLY A 41 -9.49 -4.67 3.75
CA GLY A 41 -10.05 -3.49 3.09
C GLY A 41 -11.27 -2.93 3.82
N GLN A 42 -12.03 -3.77 4.53
CA GLN A 42 -13.18 -3.34 5.31
C GLN A 42 -12.74 -2.53 6.54
N GLU A 43 -11.70 -2.98 7.25
CA GLU A 43 -11.09 -2.21 8.36
C GLU A 43 -10.68 -0.81 7.91
N VAL A 44 -10.05 -0.70 6.74
CA VAL A 44 -9.66 0.61 6.18
C VAL A 44 -10.90 1.46 5.88
N ALA A 45 -11.94 0.88 5.29
CA ALA A 45 -13.19 1.57 5.01
C ALA A 45 -13.86 2.11 6.28
N ASP A 46 -13.97 1.27 7.31
CA ASP A 46 -14.59 1.60 8.59
C ASP A 46 -13.82 2.72 9.30
N GLN A 47 -12.49 2.64 9.31
CA GLN A 47 -11.64 3.68 9.90
C GLN A 47 -11.76 5.04 9.19
N ILE A 48 -11.88 5.02 7.86
CA ILE A 48 -11.94 6.26 7.07
C ILE A 48 -13.36 6.86 7.11
N GLY A 49 -14.38 6.02 7.33
CA GLY A 49 -15.79 6.41 7.39
C GLY A 49 -16.49 6.39 6.03
N VAL A 50 -16.03 5.56 5.09
CA VAL A 50 -16.61 5.45 3.73
C VAL A 50 -16.60 3.99 3.26
N SER A 51 -17.44 3.64 2.29
CA SER A 51 -17.45 2.28 1.76
C SER A 51 -16.16 1.89 1.03
N THR A 52 -15.80 0.61 1.08
CA THR A 52 -14.72 -0.01 0.28
C THR A 52 -14.91 0.24 -1.22
N ARG A 53 -16.15 0.22 -1.71
CA ARG A 53 -16.50 0.54 -3.10
C ARG A 53 -16.09 1.96 -3.46
N TYR A 54 -16.39 2.93 -2.60
CA TYR A 54 -16.04 4.33 -2.82
C TYR A 54 -14.53 4.54 -2.81
N ILE A 55 -13.81 3.91 -1.87
CA ILE A 55 -12.34 3.96 -1.85
C ILE A 55 -11.75 3.42 -3.16
N ASN A 56 -12.21 2.24 -3.61
CA ASN A 56 -11.74 1.68 -4.88
C ASN A 56 -12.08 2.55 -6.08
N GLN A 57 -13.25 3.21 -6.09
CA GLN A 57 -13.59 4.17 -7.13
C GLN A 57 -12.58 5.34 -7.15
N LEU A 58 -12.24 5.92 -6.00
CA LEU A 58 -11.26 7.00 -5.93
C LEU A 58 -9.86 6.54 -6.34
N LEU A 59 -9.40 5.39 -5.85
CA LEU A 59 -8.09 4.83 -6.20
C LEU A 59 -7.98 4.42 -7.68
N SER A 60 -9.09 4.06 -8.32
CA SER A 60 -9.11 3.71 -9.73
C SER A 60 -8.76 4.89 -10.64
N GLU A 61 -8.98 6.14 -10.18
CA GLU A 61 -8.53 7.35 -10.89
C GLU A 61 -6.99 7.37 -11.02
N GLU A 62 -6.25 6.67 -10.13
CA GLU A 62 -4.79 6.49 -10.16
C GLU A 62 -4.37 5.09 -10.68
N GLY A 63 -5.29 4.27 -11.20
CA GLY A 63 -5.01 2.90 -11.63
C GLY A 63 -4.69 1.92 -10.47
N LEU A 64 -5.09 2.28 -9.25
CA LEU A 64 -4.87 1.48 -8.04
C LEU A 64 -6.18 0.83 -7.56
N SER A 65 -6.03 -0.12 -6.65
CA SER A 65 -7.13 -0.65 -5.85
C SER A 65 -6.69 -0.71 -4.39
N LEU A 66 -7.66 -0.75 -3.47
CA LEU A 66 -7.38 -0.79 -2.04
C LEU A 66 -6.52 -2.01 -1.67
N SER A 67 -6.88 -3.19 -2.20
CA SER A 67 -6.09 -4.40 -1.96
C SER A 67 -4.67 -4.29 -2.53
N ARG A 68 -4.52 -3.72 -3.74
CA ARG A 68 -3.20 -3.55 -4.35
C ARG A 68 -2.32 -2.62 -3.53
N LEU A 69 -2.91 -1.58 -2.93
CA LEU A 69 -2.19 -0.64 -2.08
C LEU A 69 -1.69 -1.32 -0.79
N ILE A 70 -2.54 -2.10 -0.11
CA ILE A 70 -2.13 -2.89 1.06
C ILE A 70 -0.96 -3.82 0.72
N TRP A 71 -1.08 -4.60 -0.36
CA TRP A 71 -0.01 -5.52 -0.76
C TRP A 71 1.27 -4.81 -1.19
N HIS A 72 1.15 -3.63 -1.79
CA HIS A 72 2.30 -2.82 -2.18
C HIS A 72 3.10 -2.38 -0.94
N ASP A 73 2.43 -1.80 0.06
CA ASP A 73 3.09 -1.34 1.29
C ASP A 73 3.71 -2.51 2.06
N ARG A 74 3.01 -3.64 2.16
CA ARG A 74 3.57 -4.88 2.76
C ARG A 74 4.87 -5.30 2.07
N VAL A 75 4.92 -5.25 0.74
CA VAL A 75 6.13 -5.58 -0.03
C VAL A 75 7.24 -4.55 0.20
N LEU A 76 6.93 -3.25 0.25
CA LEU A 76 7.94 -2.22 0.52
C LEU A 76 8.57 -2.39 1.90
N LYS A 77 7.76 -2.59 2.95
CA LYS A 77 8.25 -2.85 4.31
C LYS A 77 9.09 -4.13 4.39
N SER A 78 8.72 -5.16 3.64
CA SER A 78 9.54 -6.38 3.56
C SER A 78 10.89 -6.13 2.91
N ALA A 79 10.97 -5.22 1.92
CA ALA A 79 12.23 -4.84 1.30
C ALA A 79 13.13 -4.10 2.28
N GLU A 80 12.58 -3.17 3.07
CA GLU A 80 13.31 -2.48 4.14
C GLU A 80 13.93 -3.48 5.14
N LEU A 81 13.13 -4.44 5.62
CA LEU A 81 13.62 -5.49 6.52
C LEU A 81 14.65 -6.41 5.86
N LEU A 82 14.53 -6.69 4.56
CA LEU A 82 15.49 -7.50 3.82
C LEU A 82 16.82 -6.78 3.60
N GLN A 83 16.83 -5.45 3.60
CA GLN A 83 18.02 -4.62 3.39
C GLN A 83 18.72 -4.25 4.70
N ASP A 84 18.02 -4.33 5.83
CA ASP A 84 18.61 -4.08 7.15
C ASP A 84 19.52 -5.25 7.60
N ASN A 85 20.81 -4.96 7.78
CA ASN A 85 21.82 -5.93 8.22
C ASN A 85 21.48 -6.59 9.55
N GLN A 86 20.74 -5.93 10.43
CA GLN A 86 20.30 -6.49 11.70
C GLN A 86 19.33 -7.65 11.52
N ASN A 87 18.67 -7.75 10.37
CA ASN A 87 17.68 -8.80 10.05
C ASN A 87 18.27 -9.96 9.23
N THR A 88 19.59 -9.99 8.97
CA THR A 88 20.25 -11.05 8.16
C THR A 88 20.03 -12.47 8.69
N HIS A 89 19.88 -12.62 10.01
CA HIS A 89 19.61 -13.89 10.69
C HIS A 89 18.18 -14.41 10.50
N ARG A 90 17.23 -13.56 10.09
CA ARG A 90 15.81 -13.92 9.93
C ARG A 90 15.58 -14.62 8.60
N SER A 91 14.76 -15.66 8.58
CA SER A 91 14.41 -16.32 7.33
C SER A 91 13.55 -15.41 6.44
N ILE A 92 13.50 -15.71 5.14
CA ILE A 92 12.61 -15.00 4.20
C ILE A 92 11.14 -15.19 4.61
N SER A 93 10.78 -16.38 5.10
CA SER A 93 9.44 -16.70 5.59
C SER A 93 9.08 -15.86 6.83
N ASP A 94 10.00 -15.70 7.78
CA ASP A 94 9.74 -14.89 8.99
C ASP A 94 9.47 -13.42 8.64
N ILE A 95 10.23 -12.87 7.68
CA ILE A 95 9.99 -11.51 7.17
C ILE A 95 8.64 -11.43 6.46
N ALA A 96 8.27 -12.42 5.64
CA ALA A 96 6.96 -12.46 5.00
C ALA A 96 5.83 -12.37 6.05
N TYR A 97 5.85 -13.25 7.07
CA TYR A 97 4.84 -13.25 8.12
C TYR A 97 4.81 -11.96 8.93
N THR A 98 5.99 -11.41 9.27
CA THR A 98 6.09 -10.15 10.03
C THR A 98 5.57 -8.94 9.25
N THR A 99 5.53 -9.02 7.92
CA THR A 99 5.03 -7.95 7.05
C THR A 99 3.59 -8.19 6.61
N GLY A 100 2.86 -9.05 7.31
CA GLY A 100 1.42 -9.25 7.11
C GLY A 100 1.06 -10.22 5.98
N PHE A 101 2.02 -10.99 5.45
CA PHE A 101 1.69 -12.09 4.53
C PHE A 101 1.40 -13.37 5.31
N ASN A 102 0.27 -14.02 5.06
CA ASN A 102 -0.05 -15.34 5.63
C ASN A 102 0.39 -16.52 4.75
N ASP A 103 0.99 -16.24 3.58
CA ASP A 103 1.42 -17.23 2.60
C ASP A 103 2.75 -16.79 1.95
N VAL A 104 3.79 -17.59 2.15
CA VAL A 104 5.16 -17.32 1.63
C VAL A 104 5.24 -17.41 0.10
N ALA A 105 4.43 -18.26 -0.54
CA ALA A 105 4.35 -18.36 -1.99
C ALA A 105 3.65 -17.12 -2.58
N HIS A 106 2.59 -16.63 -1.94
CA HIS A 106 1.98 -15.36 -2.30
C HIS A 106 2.96 -14.21 -2.15
N PHE A 107 3.64 -14.12 -1.00
CA PHE A 107 4.70 -13.15 -0.76
C PHE A 107 5.75 -13.16 -1.88
N SER A 108 6.31 -14.34 -2.18
CA SER A 108 7.39 -14.48 -3.17
C SER A 108 6.95 -14.01 -4.57
N ARG A 109 5.70 -14.32 -4.98
CA ARG A 109 5.14 -13.86 -6.26
C ARG A 109 4.94 -12.34 -6.27
N THR A 110 4.37 -11.78 -5.21
CA THR A 110 4.09 -10.35 -5.11
C THR A 110 5.38 -9.53 -5.04
N PHE A 111 6.35 -9.96 -4.25
CA PHE A 111 7.67 -9.34 -4.16
C PHE A 111 8.38 -9.36 -5.51
N LYS A 112 8.44 -10.53 -6.18
CA LYS A 112 9.08 -10.63 -7.50
C LYS A 112 8.36 -9.81 -8.55
N LYS A 113 7.03 -9.73 -8.52
CA LYS A 113 6.27 -8.85 -9.41
C LYS A 113 6.62 -7.38 -9.20
N HIS A 114 6.94 -6.98 -7.97
CA HIS A 114 7.25 -5.60 -7.64
C HIS A 114 8.71 -5.22 -7.95
N PHE A 115 9.67 -6.05 -7.53
CA PHE A 115 11.11 -5.76 -7.62
C PHE A 115 11.83 -6.49 -8.76
N ALA A 116 11.13 -7.28 -9.56
CA ALA A 116 11.66 -8.14 -10.63
C ALA A 116 12.64 -9.25 -10.18
N VAL A 117 13.02 -9.30 -8.90
CA VAL A 117 13.91 -10.31 -8.29
C VAL A 117 13.22 -11.01 -7.12
N THR A 118 13.71 -12.19 -6.73
CA THR A 118 13.18 -12.88 -5.54
C THR A 118 13.65 -12.19 -4.25
N PRO A 119 12.92 -12.34 -3.12
CA PRO A 119 13.35 -11.80 -1.82
C PRO A 119 14.79 -12.20 -1.43
N SER A 120 15.16 -13.46 -1.67
CA SER A 120 16.51 -13.97 -1.39
C SER A 120 17.59 -13.37 -2.29
N GLN A 121 17.25 -13.07 -3.55
CA GLN A 121 18.15 -12.36 -4.46
C GLN A 121 18.32 -10.91 -4.02
N TYR A 122 17.21 -10.25 -3.68
CA TYR A 122 17.19 -8.86 -3.20
C TYR A 122 18.06 -8.67 -1.96
N ARG A 123 17.93 -9.54 -0.95
CA ARG A 123 18.80 -9.53 0.23
C ARG A 123 20.28 -9.69 -0.12
N ARG A 124 20.60 -10.57 -1.06
CA ARG A 124 22.00 -10.85 -1.44
C ARG A 124 22.68 -9.68 -2.12
N GLN A 125 21.93 -8.81 -2.80
CA GLN A 125 22.49 -7.62 -3.46
C GLN A 125 23.14 -6.64 -2.46
N ILE A 126 22.75 -6.64 -1.19
CA ILE A 126 23.46 -5.88 -0.15
C ILE A 126 24.73 -6.58 0.34
N ASN A 127 24.70 -7.90 0.46
CA ASN A 127 25.82 -8.66 1.01
C ASN A 127 27.02 -8.77 0.06
N ASN A 128 26.86 -8.35 -1.20
CA ASN A 128 27.94 -8.16 -2.17
C ASN A 128 27.89 -6.72 -2.71
N PRO A 129 28.43 -5.73 -1.98
CA PRO A 129 28.71 -4.44 -2.61
C PRO A 129 29.75 -4.68 -3.72
N LEU A 130 29.57 -4.01 -4.86
CA LEU A 130 30.63 -3.86 -5.86
C LEU A 130 31.90 -3.28 -5.22
#